data_AF-A0A4Y2GAD5-F1
#
_entry.id   AF-A0A4Y2GAD5-F1
#
_cell.length_a   1.000
_cell.length_b   1.000
_cell.length_c   1.000
_cell.angle_alpha   90.00
_cell.angle_beta   90.00
_cell.angle_gamma   90.00
#
_symmetry.space_group_name_H-M   'P 1'
#
loop_
_entity.id
_entity.type
_entity.pdbx_description
1 polymer ?
#
loop_
_entity_poly.entity_id
_entity_poly.type
_entity_poly.pdbx_seq_one_letter_code
_entity_poly.pdbx_strand_id
1 'polypeptide(L)'
;MFSERNTILRTACGKLVGAIGRCTLRVDLNGVVQPFEFLVFQQCSHDLILGWDFFKATDAIIDCGSGKLQIGEAASNDLYMTEVKYGLYSANDVVAPENCIRKVLALAKHHQTLEKVIITGAKDFEWDKELKVSASIATIQSGKVDIWITNSYCRPQIIPAGICIARLTEIEEGLISSLNKNTDKVEVKHQAHLRTSRRRIGSPFRPRTR
;
A
#
# COMPACT_ATOMS: atom_id res chain seq x y z
N MET A 1 4.86 19.84 -8.54
CA MET A 1 3.71 19.27 -7.78
C MET A 1 2.52 19.19 -8.74
N PHE A 2 2.34 18.07 -9.43
CA PHE A 2 1.28 17.95 -10.45
C PHE A 2 -0.07 17.82 -9.75
N SER A 3 -0.83 18.91 -9.69
CA SER A 3 -2.22 18.95 -9.28
C SER A 3 -3.08 19.01 -10.52
N GLU A 4 -3.39 17.90 -11.17
CA GLU A 4 -4.40 17.90 -12.23
C GLU A 4 -4.99 16.49 -12.42
N ARG A 5 -6.30 16.41 -12.19
CA ARG A 5 -7.13 15.30 -12.68
C ARG A 5 -6.93 15.20 -14.19
N ASN A 6 -6.89 13.98 -14.73
CA ASN A 6 -6.82 13.73 -16.17
C ASN A 6 -5.59 14.34 -16.86
N THR A 7 -4.39 13.89 -16.49
CA THR A 7 -3.17 14.24 -17.24
C THR A 7 -3.29 13.71 -18.67
N ILE A 8 -3.39 14.63 -19.64
CA ILE A 8 -3.42 14.32 -21.07
C ILE A 8 -2.05 14.67 -21.66
N LEU A 9 -1.43 13.71 -22.33
CA LEU A 9 -0.16 13.90 -23.02
C LEU A 9 -0.37 13.89 -24.54
N ARG A 10 0.46 14.66 -25.24
CA ARG A 10 0.58 14.60 -26.70
C ARG A 10 1.72 13.65 -27.05
N THR A 11 1.40 12.61 -27.80
CA THR A 11 2.38 11.64 -28.32
C THR A 11 3.17 12.23 -29.49
N ALA A 12 4.27 11.57 -29.87
CA ALA A 12 5.09 11.96 -31.01
C ALA A 12 4.32 12.01 -32.35
N CYS A 13 3.27 11.18 -32.51
CA CYS A 13 2.39 11.24 -33.69
C CYS A 13 1.27 12.30 -33.59
N GLY A 14 1.31 13.16 -32.57
CA GLY A 14 0.34 14.22 -32.35
C GLY A 14 -0.97 13.79 -31.68
N LYS A 15 -1.18 12.48 -31.45
CA LYS A 15 -2.36 11.96 -30.75
C LYS A 15 -2.34 12.34 -29.27
N LEU A 16 -3.50 12.74 -28.76
CA LEU A 16 -3.71 12.97 -27.32
C LEU A 16 -4.07 11.66 -26.63
N VAL A 17 -3.44 11.39 -25.49
CA VAL A 17 -3.69 10.18 -24.69
C VAL A 17 -3.83 10.59 -23.23
N GLY A 18 -4.93 10.15 -22.60
CA GLY A 18 -5.19 10.38 -21.19
C GLY A 18 -4.58 9.29 -20.32
N ALA A 19 -3.94 9.66 -19.21
CA ALA A 19 -3.50 8.71 -18.20
C ALA A 19 -4.72 8.10 -17.48
N ILE A 20 -4.73 6.78 -17.31
CA ILE A 20 -5.79 6.04 -16.60
C ILE A 20 -5.58 6.01 -15.09
N GLY A 21 -4.38 6.35 -14.64
CA GLY A 21 -4.02 6.40 -13.24
C GLY A 21 -2.52 6.54 -13.07
N ARG A 22 -2.07 6.36 -11.84
CA ARG A 22 -0.65 6.38 -11.47
C ARG A 22 -0.25 5.07 -10.82
N CYS A 23 1.02 4.73 -10.88
CA CYS A 23 1.57 3.70 -10.01
C CYS A 23 3.01 4.03 -9.64
N THR A 24 3.36 3.73 -8.39
CA THR A 24 4.77 3.70 -7.98
C THR A 24 5.33 2.31 -8.26
N LEU A 25 6.46 2.24 -8.93
CA LEU A 25 7.19 0.99 -9.20
C LEU A 25 8.66 1.17 -8.82
N ARG A 26 9.24 0.13 -8.24
CA ARG A 26 10.68 0.06 -8.04
C ARG A 26 11.34 -0.38 -9.34
N VAL A 27 12.29 0.41 -9.83
CA VAL A 27 13.01 0.13 -11.07
C VAL A 27 14.46 -0.09 -10.74
N ASP A 28 15.03 -1.19 -11.25
CA ASP A 28 16.46 -1.44 -11.25
C ASP A 28 17.11 -0.64 -12.38
N LEU A 29 17.98 0.30 -12.01
CA LEU A 29 18.78 1.09 -12.91
C LEU A 29 20.25 0.79 -12.61
N ASN A 30 20.80 -0.18 -13.34
CA ASN A 30 22.20 -0.59 -13.24
C ASN A 30 22.62 -1.05 -11.82
N GLY A 31 21.76 -1.85 -11.17
CA GLY A 31 21.97 -2.39 -9.83
C GLY A 31 21.45 -1.49 -8.70
N VAL A 32 20.93 -0.30 -9.02
CA VAL A 32 20.31 0.61 -8.06
C VAL A 32 18.79 0.53 -8.20
N VAL A 33 18.12 0.05 -7.14
CA VAL A 33 16.66 -0.14 -7.14
C VAL A 33 15.95 0.99 -6.41
N GLN A 34 15.23 1.83 -7.15
CA GLN A 34 14.57 3.02 -6.60
C GLN A 34 13.09 3.11 -7.00
N PRO A 35 12.19 3.55 -6.11
CA PRO A 35 10.80 3.80 -6.45
C PRO A 35 10.65 5.04 -7.34
N PHE A 36 9.88 4.91 -8.41
CA PHE A 36 9.46 6.00 -9.29
C PHE A 36 7.96 5.98 -9.49
N GLU A 37 7.34 7.16 -9.54
CA GLU A 37 5.93 7.32 -9.91
C GLU A 37 5.79 7.37 -11.43
N PHE A 38 4.87 6.58 -11.96
CA PHE A 38 4.54 6.51 -13.38
C PHE A 38 3.11 6.94 -13.64
N LEU A 39 2.91 7.67 -14.73
CA LEU A 39 1.60 7.79 -15.35
C LEU A 39 1.34 6.53 -16.19
N VAL A 40 0.20 5.89 -15.97
CA VAL A 40 -0.17 4.68 -16.69
C VAL A 40 -1.14 5.05 -17.80
N PHE A 41 -0.88 4.51 -19.00
CA PHE A 41 -1.73 4.66 -20.18
C PHE A 41 -2.22 3.27 -20.61
N GLN A 42 -3.43 3.19 -21.15
CA GLN A 42 -4.00 1.91 -21.59
C GLN A 42 -3.22 1.28 -22.76
N GLN A 43 -2.61 2.12 -23.61
CA GLN A 43 -1.78 1.69 -24.72
C GLN A 43 -0.61 2.66 -24.87
N CYS A 44 0.61 2.13 -24.87
CA CYS A 44 1.81 2.82 -25.31
C CYS A 44 2.23 2.24 -26.66
N SER A 45 2.59 3.10 -27.61
CA SER A 45 2.96 2.67 -28.96
C SER A 45 4.40 2.17 -29.07
N HIS A 46 5.24 2.45 -28.07
CA HIS A 46 6.67 2.18 -28.06
C HIS A 46 7.12 1.83 -26.64
N ASP A 47 8.28 1.19 -26.53
CA ASP A 47 8.97 0.98 -25.26
C ASP A 47 9.29 2.31 -24.56
N LEU A 48 9.35 2.26 -23.23
CA LEU A 48 9.66 3.42 -22.39
C LEU A 48 11.13 3.80 -22.55
N ILE A 49 11.39 5.05 -22.93
CA ILE A 49 12.73 5.65 -22.97
C ILE A 49 12.78 6.70 -21.86
N LEU A 50 13.82 6.64 -21.02
CA LEU A 50 14.05 7.65 -19.99
C LEU A 50 14.45 8.98 -20.65
N GLY A 51 13.69 10.02 -20.35
CA GLY A 51 13.92 11.36 -20.88
C GLY A 51 15.06 12.09 -20.17
N TRP A 52 15.53 13.17 -20.79
CA TRP A 52 16.55 14.06 -20.19
C TRP A 52 16.04 14.77 -18.92
N ASP A 53 14.74 15.02 -18.86
CA ASP A 53 14.04 15.55 -17.68
C ASP A 53 14.06 14.57 -16.51
N PHE A 54 13.92 13.26 -16.76
CA PHE A 54 14.09 12.23 -15.74
C PHE A 54 15.49 12.25 -15.16
N PHE A 55 16.53 12.27 -15.99
CA PHE A 55 17.92 12.32 -15.52
C PHE A 55 18.21 13.59 -14.71
N LYS A 56 17.67 14.73 -15.12
CA LYS A 56 17.77 15.98 -14.34
C LYS A 56 17.05 15.89 -13.00
N ALA A 57 15.86 15.32 -12.96
CA ALA A 57 15.06 15.22 -11.74
C ALA A 57 15.64 14.22 -10.72
N THR A 58 16.51 13.32 -11.17
CA THR A 58 17.11 12.26 -10.36
C THR A 58 18.59 12.50 -10.06
N ASP A 59 19.09 13.70 -10.39
CA ASP A 59 20.51 14.08 -10.27
C ASP A 59 21.45 13.01 -10.86
N ALA A 60 21.05 12.45 -12.00
CA ALA A 60 21.75 11.32 -12.59
C ALA A 60 23.12 11.73 -13.15
N ILE A 61 24.14 10.91 -12.86
CA ILE A 61 25.49 11.03 -13.41
C ILE A 61 25.68 9.92 -14.45
N ILE A 62 25.94 10.32 -15.69
CA ILE A 62 26.26 9.41 -16.79
C ILE A 62 27.78 9.43 -16.99
N ASP A 63 28.46 8.39 -16.51
CA ASP A 63 29.88 8.18 -16.79
C ASP A 63 30.03 7.48 -18.15
N CYS A 64 30.24 8.28 -19.19
CA CYS A 64 30.45 7.80 -20.56
C CYS A 64 31.77 7.03 -20.73
N GLY A 65 32.75 7.21 -19.84
CA GLY A 65 34.04 6.52 -19.91
C GLY A 65 33.94 5.07 -19.44
N SER A 66 33.14 4.81 -18.41
CA SER A 66 32.89 3.46 -17.90
C SER A 66 31.56 2.85 -18.34
N GLY A 67 30.72 3.61 -19.04
CA GLY A 67 29.39 3.18 -19.48
C GLY A 67 28.41 3.01 -18.32
N LYS A 68 28.59 3.75 -17.22
CA LYS A 68 27.78 3.61 -15.99
C LYS A 68 26.82 4.78 -15.81
N LEU A 69 25.59 4.45 -15.42
CA LEU A 69 24.61 5.40 -14.91
C LEU A 69 24.59 5.31 -13.38
N GLN A 70 24.66 6.46 -12.72
CA GLN A 70 24.43 6.61 -11.28
C GLN A 70 23.26 7.58 -11.08
N ILE A 71 22.44 7.32 -10.08
CA ILE A 71 21.31 8.16 -9.69
C ILE A 71 21.51 8.54 -8.23
N GLY A 72 21.11 9.77 -7.85
CA GLY A 72 21.27 10.27 -6.48
C GLY A 72 20.72 9.30 -5.43
N GLU A 73 21.42 9.16 -4.30
CA GLU A 73 21.13 8.18 -3.25
C GLU A 73 19.68 8.29 -2.74
N ALA A 74 18.88 7.27 -3.00
CA ALA A 74 17.73 6.93 -2.15
C ALA A 74 18.17 5.81 -1.21
N ALA A 75 17.92 5.97 0.09
CA ALA A 75 18.27 5.00 1.13
C ALA A 75 17.98 3.56 0.66
N SER A 76 19.05 2.78 0.53
CA SER A 76 18.98 1.36 0.19
C SER A 76 18.26 0.63 1.31
N ASN A 77 16.94 0.47 1.17
CA ASN A 77 16.29 -0.65 1.83
C ASN A 77 16.57 -1.87 0.94
N ASP A 78 17.56 -2.66 1.36
CA ASP A 78 18.09 -3.89 0.73
C ASP A 78 17.07 -5.05 0.69
N LEU A 79 15.82 -4.73 0.39
CA LEU A 79 14.70 -5.56 0.76
C LEU A 79 13.78 -5.76 -0.45
N TYR A 80 14.07 -6.89 -1.11
CA TYR A 80 13.15 -7.83 -1.73
C TYR A 80 12.70 -7.56 -3.18
N MET A 81 13.39 -8.22 -4.12
CA MET A 81 12.77 -8.79 -5.32
C MET A 81 12.62 -10.31 -5.22
N THR A 82 13.02 -10.91 -4.08
CA THR A 82 12.85 -12.33 -3.82
C THR A 82 11.38 -12.63 -3.57
N GLU A 83 10.86 -13.62 -4.28
CA GLU A 83 9.51 -14.13 -4.07
C GLU A 83 9.31 -14.45 -2.58
N VAL A 84 8.28 -13.87 -1.98
CA VAL A 84 7.98 -14.06 -0.57
C VAL A 84 7.12 -15.30 -0.48
N LYS A 85 7.59 -16.33 0.23
CA LYS A 85 6.89 -17.62 0.39
C LYS A 85 5.39 -17.46 0.75
N TYR A 86 5.10 -16.43 1.55
CA TYR A 86 3.76 -16.09 2.05
C TYR A 86 3.17 -14.82 1.40
N GLY A 87 3.65 -14.46 0.22
CA GLY A 87 3.17 -13.31 -0.55
C GLY A 87 1.91 -13.62 -1.35
N LEU A 88 1.04 -12.62 -1.45
CA LEU A 88 -0.16 -12.63 -2.29
C LEU A 88 -0.01 -11.58 -3.38
N TYR A 89 -0.10 -12.01 -4.63
CA TYR A 89 0.26 -11.21 -5.79
C TYR A 89 -0.98 -10.83 -6.61
N SER A 90 -1.08 -9.58 -7.08
CA SER A 90 -2.22 -9.18 -7.92
C SER A 90 -2.30 -10.06 -9.17
N ALA A 91 -3.48 -10.60 -9.47
CA ALA A 91 -3.66 -11.47 -10.63
C ALA A 91 -3.67 -10.68 -11.96
N ASN A 92 -4.19 -9.45 -11.94
CA ASN A 92 -4.39 -8.61 -13.11
C ASN A 92 -4.01 -7.17 -12.81
N ASP A 93 -3.89 -6.35 -13.85
CA ASP A 93 -3.84 -4.91 -13.70
C ASP A 93 -5.20 -4.40 -13.21
N VAL A 94 -5.21 -3.68 -12.10
CA VAL A 94 -6.43 -3.14 -11.51
C VAL A 94 -6.34 -1.63 -11.36
N VAL A 95 -7.34 -0.94 -11.89
CA VAL A 95 -7.59 0.47 -11.59
C VAL A 95 -8.38 0.55 -10.29
N ALA A 96 -7.81 1.20 -9.27
CA ALA A 96 -8.51 1.60 -8.05
C ALA A 96 -8.87 3.10 -8.18
N PRO A 97 -10.13 3.45 -8.48
CA PRO A 97 -10.58 4.84 -8.51
C PRO A 97 -10.28 5.59 -7.22
N GLU A 98 -10.30 6.92 -7.27
CA GLU A 98 -10.23 7.76 -6.08
C GLU A 98 -11.32 7.42 -5.05
N ASN A 99 -10.99 7.56 -3.77
CA ASN A 99 -11.93 7.38 -2.65
C ASN A 99 -12.78 6.10 -2.72
N CYS A 100 -12.17 4.99 -3.17
CA CYS A 100 -12.89 3.73 -3.37
C CYS A 100 -12.38 2.61 -2.46
N ILE A 101 -13.25 1.63 -2.25
CA ILE A 101 -12.87 0.30 -1.76
C ILE A 101 -13.07 -0.64 -2.96
N ARG A 102 -12.01 -1.37 -3.32
CA ARG A 102 -12.00 -2.27 -4.46
C ARG A 102 -11.50 -3.65 -4.06
N LYS A 103 -12.21 -4.66 -4.54
CA LYS A 103 -11.82 -6.05 -4.43
C LYS A 103 -10.81 -6.37 -5.54
N VAL A 104 -9.69 -6.99 -5.17
CA VAL A 104 -8.62 -7.40 -6.08
C VAL A 104 -8.37 -8.89 -5.92
N LEU A 105 -8.40 -9.61 -7.04
CA LEU A 105 -8.03 -11.02 -7.06
C LEU A 105 -6.51 -11.14 -6.87
N ALA A 106 -6.12 -11.89 -5.85
CA ALA A 106 -4.73 -12.18 -5.54
C ALA A 106 -4.41 -13.67 -5.73
N LEU A 107 -3.17 -13.97 -6.09
CA LEU A 107 -2.63 -15.30 -6.30
C LEU A 107 -1.59 -15.63 -5.22
N ALA A 108 -1.79 -16.75 -4.54
CA ALA A 108 -0.81 -17.39 -3.68
C ALA A 108 0.02 -18.36 -4.54
N LYS A 109 1.29 -18.04 -4.78
CA LYS A 109 2.13 -18.83 -5.69
C LYS A 109 2.56 -20.18 -5.09
N HIS A 110 2.69 -20.25 -3.77
CA HIS A 110 3.20 -21.44 -3.06
C HIS A 110 2.11 -22.26 -2.35
N HIS A 111 0.85 -21.79 -2.32
CA HIS A 111 -0.20 -22.39 -1.52
C HIS A 111 -1.48 -22.57 -2.35
N GLN A 112 -1.94 -23.81 -2.52
CA GLN A 112 -3.16 -24.11 -3.30
C GLN A 112 -4.43 -23.96 -2.46
N THR A 113 -4.46 -24.51 -1.25
CA THR A 113 -5.66 -24.45 -0.39
C THR A 113 -5.24 -24.23 1.06
N LEU A 114 -5.78 -23.19 1.70
CA LEU A 114 -5.60 -22.89 3.13
C LEU A 114 -6.92 -22.36 3.70
N GLU A 115 -7.46 -23.00 4.74
CA GLU A 115 -8.81 -22.69 5.24
C GLU A 115 -8.92 -21.37 6.00
N LYS A 116 -7.95 -21.05 6.87
CA LYS A 116 -7.97 -19.86 7.71
C LYS A 116 -6.60 -19.21 7.74
N VAL A 117 -6.48 -18.10 7.03
CA VAL A 117 -5.29 -17.27 7.02
C VAL A 117 -5.63 -15.84 7.41
N ILE A 118 -4.73 -15.19 8.15
CA ILE A 118 -4.74 -13.74 8.32
C ILE A 118 -4.01 -13.15 7.12
N ILE A 119 -4.66 -12.20 6.47
CA ILE A 119 -4.10 -11.43 5.36
C ILE A 119 -3.86 -10.01 5.88
N THR A 120 -2.63 -9.51 5.70
CA THR A 120 -2.23 -8.14 6.01
C THR A 120 -1.56 -7.49 4.81
N GLY A 121 -1.64 -6.17 4.67
CA GLY A 121 -0.95 -5.44 3.61
C GLY A 121 0.56 -5.69 3.60
N ALA A 122 1.14 -5.82 2.41
CA ALA A 122 2.58 -5.80 2.25
C ALA A 122 3.08 -4.38 2.53
N LYS A 123 4.01 -4.21 3.46
CA LYS A 123 4.45 -2.87 3.91
C LYS A 123 5.01 -2.04 2.75
N ASP A 124 5.79 -2.68 1.90
CA ASP A 124 6.34 -2.14 0.65
C ASP A 124 5.24 -1.65 -0.29
N PHE A 125 4.17 -2.44 -0.47
CA PHE A 125 3.00 -2.01 -1.24
C PHE A 125 2.29 -0.80 -0.62
N GLU A 126 2.03 -0.82 0.69
CA GLU A 126 1.25 0.21 1.37
C GLU A 126 2.00 1.53 1.62
N TRP A 127 3.33 1.50 1.61
CA TRP A 127 4.17 2.69 1.68
C TRP A 127 4.33 3.34 0.31
N ASP A 128 4.54 2.54 -0.73
CA ASP A 128 4.90 3.06 -2.05
C ASP A 128 3.69 3.55 -2.86
N LYS A 129 2.49 2.96 -2.67
CA LYS A 129 1.36 3.15 -3.60
C LYS A 129 0.18 3.96 -3.07
N GLU A 130 0.28 4.56 -1.88
CA GLU A 130 -0.83 5.30 -1.24
C GLU A 130 -2.16 4.51 -1.14
N LEU A 131 -2.08 3.18 -1.25
CA LEU A 131 -3.17 2.22 -1.14
C LEU A 131 -3.05 1.49 0.19
N LYS A 132 -4.18 1.13 0.79
CA LYS A 132 -4.23 0.35 2.03
C LYS A 132 -4.94 -0.97 1.83
N VAL A 133 -4.42 -2.02 2.43
CA VAL A 133 -5.04 -3.35 2.43
C VAL A 133 -5.73 -3.55 3.76
N SER A 134 -7.02 -3.85 3.72
CA SER A 134 -7.76 -4.19 4.93
C SER A 134 -7.30 -5.53 5.45
N ALA A 135 -6.83 -5.55 6.70
CA ALA A 135 -6.53 -6.81 7.38
C ALA A 135 -7.79 -7.68 7.44
N SER A 136 -7.67 -8.95 7.05
CA SER A 136 -8.82 -9.85 6.92
C SER A 136 -8.46 -11.29 7.24
N ILE A 137 -9.47 -12.07 7.60
CA ILE A 137 -9.36 -13.53 7.67
C ILE A 137 -10.02 -14.08 6.41
N ALA A 138 -9.32 -14.97 5.70
CA ALA A 138 -9.81 -15.53 4.46
C ALA A 138 -9.43 -17.00 4.30
N THR A 139 -10.05 -17.62 3.32
CA THR A 139 -9.72 -18.96 2.82
C THR A 139 -9.09 -18.79 1.45
N ILE A 140 -7.95 -19.44 1.22
CA ILE A 140 -7.32 -19.54 -0.10
C ILE A 140 -7.83 -20.80 -0.76
N GLN A 141 -8.34 -20.68 -1.98
CA GLN A 141 -8.86 -21.81 -2.77
C GLN A 141 -8.22 -21.80 -4.15
N SER A 142 -7.64 -22.93 -4.58
CA SER A 142 -6.93 -23.04 -5.87
C SER A 142 -5.90 -21.92 -6.09
N GLY A 143 -5.19 -21.54 -5.02
CA GLY A 143 -4.21 -20.46 -4.99
C GLY A 143 -4.79 -19.07 -5.16
N LYS A 144 -6.10 -18.87 -5.01
CA LYS A 144 -6.78 -17.60 -5.24
C LYS A 144 -7.46 -17.09 -3.98
N VAL A 145 -7.46 -15.77 -3.82
CA VAL A 145 -8.20 -15.07 -2.76
C VAL A 145 -8.54 -13.64 -3.18
N ASP A 146 -9.71 -13.16 -2.78
CA ASP A 146 -10.11 -11.76 -2.96
C ASP A 146 -9.59 -10.92 -1.79
N ILE A 147 -8.92 -9.81 -2.10
CA ILE A 147 -8.38 -8.87 -1.13
C ILE A 147 -9.06 -7.51 -1.30
N TRP A 148 -9.49 -6.91 -0.18
CA TRP A 148 -10.03 -5.56 -0.18
C TRP A 148 -8.93 -4.52 -0.06
N ILE A 149 -8.85 -3.65 -1.06
CA ILE A 149 -7.91 -2.53 -1.12
C ILE A 149 -8.70 -1.23 -1.08
N THR A 150 -8.24 -0.31 -0.25
CA THR A 150 -8.80 1.03 -0.10
C THR A 150 -7.88 2.03 -0.78
N ASN A 151 -8.43 2.79 -1.72
CA ASN A 151 -7.81 4.01 -2.23
C ASN A 151 -8.47 5.21 -1.53
N SER A 152 -7.79 5.80 -0.55
CA SER A 152 -8.25 7.01 0.14
C SER A 152 -7.73 8.30 -0.51
N TYR A 153 -7.05 8.18 -1.65
CA TYR A 153 -6.46 9.30 -2.34
C TYR A 153 -7.44 9.98 -3.28
N CYS A 154 -7.14 11.23 -3.65
CA CYS A 154 -7.97 12.05 -4.53
C CYS A 154 -7.76 11.75 -6.03
N ARG A 155 -7.12 10.62 -6.37
CA ARG A 155 -6.79 10.22 -7.75
C ARG A 155 -6.87 8.69 -7.94
N PRO A 156 -7.11 8.22 -9.18
CA PRO A 156 -6.99 6.81 -9.52
C PRO A 156 -5.55 6.30 -9.36
N GLN A 157 -5.41 5.14 -8.73
CA GLN A 157 -4.16 4.40 -8.58
C GLN A 157 -4.26 3.07 -9.33
N ILE A 158 -3.15 2.62 -9.90
CA ILE A 158 -3.01 1.36 -10.61
C ILE A 158 -2.25 0.37 -9.74
N ILE A 159 -2.78 -0.85 -9.68
CA ILE A 159 -2.18 -2.02 -9.07
C ILE A 159 -1.77 -2.94 -10.23
N PRO A 160 -0.50 -2.94 -10.64
CA PRO A 160 -0.06 -3.79 -11.73
C PRO A 160 -0.17 -5.29 -11.39
N ALA A 161 -0.40 -6.12 -12.39
CA ALA A 161 -0.35 -7.56 -12.25
C ALA A 161 1.02 -8.01 -11.73
N GLY A 162 1.02 -9.07 -10.91
CA GLY A 162 2.24 -9.70 -10.42
C GLY A 162 2.95 -8.99 -9.26
N ILE A 163 2.49 -7.82 -8.81
CA ILE A 163 3.06 -7.17 -7.61
C ILE A 163 2.54 -7.85 -6.34
N CYS A 164 3.38 -7.93 -5.32
CA CYS A 164 2.96 -8.39 -3.99
C CYS A 164 2.10 -7.30 -3.34
N ILE A 165 0.84 -7.60 -3.06
CA ILE A 165 -0.09 -6.65 -2.42
C ILE A 165 -0.31 -6.96 -0.95
N ALA A 166 -0.18 -8.22 -0.55
CA ALA A 166 -0.43 -8.65 0.82
C ALA A 166 0.46 -9.82 1.23
N ARG A 167 0.50 -10.08 2.53
CA ARG A 167 1.16 -11.22 3.16
C ARG A 167 0.12 -12.04 3.88
N LEU A 168 0.27 -13.36 3.83
CA LEU A 168 -0.57 -14.30 4.56
C LEU A 168 0.17 -14.84 5.79
N THR A 169 -0.59 -15.14 6.84
CA THR A 169 -0.11 -15.84 8.03
C THR A 169 -1.14 -16.91 8.37
N GLU A 170 -0.69 -18.16 8.51
CA GLU A 170 -1.56 -19.25 8.93
C GLU A 170 -1.98 -19.04 10.39
N ILE A 171 -3.24 -19.34 10.69
CA ILE A 171 -3.77 -19.24 12.05
C ILE A 171 -3.51 -20.57 12.75
N GLU A 172 -2.73 -20.56 13.82
CA GLU A 172 -2.64 -21.71 14.72
C GLU A 172 -3.93 -21.84 15.55
N GLU A 173 -4.40 -23.08 15.72
CA GLU A 173 -5.57 -23.36 16.55
C GLU A 173 -5.37 -22.84 17.98
N GLY A 174 -6.33 -22.06 18.49
CA GLY A 174 -6.29 -21.50 19.84
C GLY A 174 -5.81 -20.05 19.96
N LEU A 175 -5.29 -19.43 18.89
CA LEU A 175 -4.84 -18.02 18.93
C LEU A 175 -5.94 -16.99 18.67
N ILE A 176 -7.11 -17.41 18.17
CA ILE A 176 -8.24 -16.52 17.89
C ILE A 176 -9.34 -16.71 18.93
N SER A 177 -9.55 -15.69 19.76
CA SER A 177 -10.68 -15.62 20.68
C SER A 177 -11.90 -15.02 19.99
N SER A 178 -13.03 -15.73 20.01
CA SER A 178 -14.31 -15.16 19.59
C SER A 178 -14.91 -14.30 20.70
N LEU A 179 -15.31 -13.07 20.39
CA LEU A 179 -16.12 -12.27 21.31
C LEU A 179 -17.57 -12.79 21.25
N ASN A 180 -17.95 -13.69 22.15
CA ASN A 180 -19.34 -14.12 22.29
C ASN A 180 -20.11 -13.08 23.13
N LYS A 181 -21.33 -12.71 22.69
CA LYS A 181 -22.24 -11.84 23.46
C LYS A 181 -22.77 -12.50 24.73
N ASN A 182 -22.59 -13.81 24.88
CA ASN A 182 -22.87 -14.52 26.13
C ASN A 182 -21.68 -14.42 27.08
N THR A 183 -21.43 -13.22 27.60
CA THR A 183 -20.72 -13.09 28.88
C THR A 183 -21.68 -13.53 29.98
N ASP A 184 -21.66 -14.81 30.31
CA ASP A 184 -21.93 -15.20 31.70
C ASP A 184 -20.91 -14.43 32.55
N LYS A 185 -21.44 -13.48 33.32
CA LYS A 185 -20.81 -12.68 34.38
C LYS A 185 -19.30 -12.93 34.53
N VAL A 186 -18.48 -12.17 33.81
CA VAL A 186 -17.12 -11.94 34.25
C VAL A 186 -17.23 -11.06 35.50
N GLU A 187 -17.19 -11.68 36.68
CA GLU A 187 -16.96 -10.97 37.93
C GLU A 187 -15.57 -10.33 37.86
N VAL A 188 -15.52 -9.06 37.43
CA VAL A 188 -14.31 -8.26 37.59
C VAL A 188 -14.20 -7.89 39.05
N LYS A 189 -13.46 -8.68 39.84
CA LYS A 189 -12.99 -8.26 41.16
C LYS A 189 -12.08 -7.04 40.99
N HIS A 190 -12.65 -5.84 41.06
CA HIS A 190 -11.91 -4.61 41.24
C HIS A 190 -11.30 -4.61 42.64
N GLN A 191 -10.03 -5.00 42.78
CA GLN A 191 -9.24 -4.57 43.93
C GLN A 191 -8.90 -3.09 43.75
N ALA A 192 -9.75 -2.23 44.33
CA ALA A 192 -9.48 -0.81 44.43
C ALA A 192 -8.36 -0.57 45.46
N HIS A 193 -7.12 -0.42 44.98
CA HIS A 193 -6.10 0.27 45.78
C HIS A 193 -6.37 1.78 45.73
N LEU A 194 -7.15 2.28 46.69
CA LEU A 194 -7.28 3.70 46.96
C LEU A 194 -5.91 4.28 47.32
N ARG A 195 -5.35 5.10 46.43
CA ARG A 195 -4.30 6.07 46.77
C ARG A 195 -4.95 7.45 46.79
N THR A 196 -5.27 7.91 48.00
CA THR A 196 -5.86 9.21 48.30
C THR A 196 -4.87 10.34 47.97
N SER A 197 -5.21 11.21 47.03
CA SER A 197 -4.65 12.56 46.95
C SER A 197 -5.77 13.54 46.60
N ARG A 198 -6.34 14.19 47.63
CA ARG A 198 -7.29 15.30 47.47
C ARG A 198 -6.54 16.52 46.93
N ARG A 199 -6.95 17.08 45.80
CA ARG A 199 -6.90 18.53 45.55
C ARG A 199 -8.27 18.99 45.08
N ARG A 200 -8.91 19.79 45.93
CA ARG A 200 -10.17 20.48 45.68
C ARG A 200 -9.94 21.55 44.60
N ILE A 201 -10.80 21.60 43.60
CA ILE A 201 -11.07 22.84 42.85
C ILE A 201 -12.58 23.04 42.90
N GLY A 202 -12.98 24.14 43.54
CA GLY A 202 -14.36 24.48 43.85
C GLY A 202 -15.18 24.85 42.62
N SER A 203 -16.49 24.64 42.77
CA SER A 203 -17.59 24.92 41.86
C SER A 203 -17.72 26.39 41.44
N PRO A 204 -18.37 26.67 40.29
CA PRO A 204 -18.63 28.02 39.80
C PRO A 204 -19.93 28.58 40.40
N PHE A 205 -19.93 29.83 40.86
CA PHE A 205 -21.16 30.61 41.06
C PHE A 205 -20.92 32.08 40.67
N ARG A 206 -21.71 32.55 39.70
CA ARG A 206 -21.94 33.97 39.34
C ARG A 206 -23.03 34.56 40.27
N PRO A 207 -23.50 35.81 40.11
CA PRO A 207 -22.84 37.13 40.01
C PRO A 207 -23.45 38.14 41.05
N ARG A 208 -22.91 39.37 41.17
CA ARG A 208 -23.68 40.63 41.08
C ARG A 208 -22.83 41.87 41.38
N THR A 209 -23.12 42.89 40.59
CA THR A 209 -22.75 44.30 40.66
C THR A 209 -23.19 45.00 41.95
N ARG A 210 -22.38 45.95 42.41
CA ARG A 210 -22.82 47.31 42.73
C ARG A 210 -21.69 48.27 42.37
#